data_AF-A0AA88YL07-F1
#
_entry.id   AF-A0AA88YL07-F1
#
_cell.length_a   1.000
_cell.length_b   1.000
_cell.length_c   1.000
_cell.angle_alpha   90.00
_cell.angle_beta   90.00
_cell.angle_gamma   90.00
#
_symmetry.space_group_name_H-M   'P 1'
#
loop_
_entity.id
_entity.type
_entity.pdbx_description
1 polymer ?
#
loop_
_entity_poly.entity_id
_entity_poly.type
_entity_poly.pdbx_seq_one_letter_code
_entity_poly.pdbx_strand_id
1 'polypeptide(L)'
;MEEQHQITKVVLMGHSFIRRLGEFMNEDESNSNLRLYANQFEVIVRARGGLRVPDLAIAASRELDFDANNGIVFLQIGGNDIKSRCNIHSIVSSITSFAQYLIHVKNVRHVLIGQLLRRRPDKVGHLYNGHVIKINIALDA
;
A
#
# COMPACT_ATOMS: atom_id res chain seq x y z
N MET A 1 23.20 -28.98 9.38
CA MET A 1 22.76 -28.18 8.21
C MET A 1 22.01 -27.01 8.80
N GLU A 2 22.60 -25.81 8.77
CA GLU A 2 21.89 -24.60 9.19
C GLU A 2 20.79 -24.32 8.16
N GLU A 3 19.53 -24.33 8.58
CA GLU A 3 18.45 -23.78 7.76
C GLU A 3 18.80 -22.31 7.50
N GLN A 4 19.06 -21.97 6.23
CA GLN A 4 19.11 -20.57 5.82
C GLN A 4 17.74 -19.97 6.06
N HIS A 5 17.58 -19.26 7.18
CA HIS A 5 16.38 -18.50 7.47
C HIS A 5 16.23 -17.42 6.40
N GLN A 6 15.25 -17.58 5.51
CA GLN A 6 14.97 -16.60 4.48
C GLN A 6 14.35 -15.35 5.13
N ILE A 7 14.99 -14.19 4.95
CA ILE A 7 14.45 -12.90 5.40
C ILE A 7 13.14 -12.62 4.66
N THR A 8 12.10 -12.27 5.42
CA THR A 8 10.80 -11.91 4.87
C THR A 8 10.78 -10.46 4.44
N LYS A 9 10.65 -10.20 3.14
CA LYS A 9 10.49 -8.85 2.60
C LYS A 9 9.08 -8.32 2.88
N VAL A 10 8.99 -7.10 3.39
CA VAL A 10 7.74 -6.37 3.64
C VAL A 10 7.74 -5.11 2.78
N VAL A 11 6.98 -5.12 1.68
CA VAL A 11 6.92 -4.00 0.74
C VAL A 11 5.75 -3.09 1.13
N LEU A 12 6.04 -1.85 1.48
CA LEU A 12 5.04 -0.81 1.72
C LEU A 12 4.76 -0.07 0.41
N MET A 13 3.56 -0.26 -0.14
CA MET A 13 3.13 0.44 -1.35
C MET A 13 2.06 1.49 -1.04
N GLY A 14 2.19 2.67 -1.61
CA GLY A 14 1.12 3.66 -1.47
C GLY A 14 1.45 5.04 -1.98
N HIS A 15 0.62 6.00 -1.56
CA HIS A 15 0.74 7.39 -1.98
C HIS A 15 1.59 8.21 -0.98
N SER A 16 1.32 9.52 -0.91
CA SER A 16 2.03 10.49 -0.06
C SER A 16 2.14 10.13 1.42
N PHE A 17 1.30 9.24 1.98
CA PHE A 17 1.43 8.80 3.36
C PHE A 17 2.61 7.83 3.51
N ILE A 18 2.64 6.77 2.71
CA ILE A 18 3.73 5.78 2.75
C ILE A 18 5.07 6.41 2.35
N ARG A 19 5.08 7.36 1.40
CA ARG A 19 6.30 8.13 1.09
C ARG A 19 6.86 8.83 2.33
N ARG A 20 6.01 9.57 3.05
CA ARG A 20 6.41 10.27 4.28
C ARG A 20 6.77 9.33 5.42
N LEU A 21 6.15 8.15 5.48
CA LEU A 21 6.56 7.10 6.41
C LEU A 21 7.98 6.62 6.11
N GLY A 22 8.31 6.39 4.84
CA GLY A 22 9.68 6.05 4.42
C GLY A 22 10.68 7.16 4.73
N GLU A 23 10.31 8.43 4.53
CA GLU A 23 11.14 9.58 4.94
C GLU A 23 11.40 9.56 6.45
N PHE A 24 10.36 9.41 7.26
CA PHE A 24 10.46 9.29 8.71
C PHE A 24 11.33 8.10 9.17
N MET A 25 11.24 6.95 8.50
CA MET A 25 12.10 5.78 8.77
C MET A 25 13.59 6.05 8.49
N ASN A 26 13.90 6.97 7.57
CA ASN A 26 15.27 7.30 7.17
C ASN A 26 15.85 8.47 7.99
N GLU A 27 15.02 9.25 8.67
CA GLU A 27 15.45 10.37 9.53
C GLU A 27 16.14 9.90 10.81
N ASP A 28 15.80 8.71 11.32
CA ASP A 28 16.31 8.17 12.57
C ASP A 28 16.45 6.64 12.46
N GLU A 29 17.66 6.14 12.71
CA GLU A 29 17.99 4.71 12.65
C GLU A 29 17.10 3.86 13.58
N SER A 30 16.65 4.44 14.71
CA SER A 30 15.72 3.78 15.64
C SER A 30 14.31 3.59 15.07
N ASN A 31 13.98 4.22 13.94
CA ASN A 31 12.71 4.05 13.22
C ASN A 31 12.88 3.21 11.93
N SER A 32 14.12 2.88 11.58
CA SER A 32 14.42 2.05 10.42
C SER A 32 13.71 0.69 10.52
N ASN A 33 13.41 0.11 9.36
CA ASN A 33 12.73 -1.19 9.26
C ASN A 33 11.40 -1.30 10.05
N LEU A 34 10.73 -0.18 10.34
CA LEU A 34 9.57 -0.11 11.24
C LEU A 34 9.83 -0.75 12.62
N ARG A 35 11.09 -0.78 13.07
CA ARG A 35 11.54 -1.46 14.29
C ARG A 35 11.26 -2.98 14.29
N LEU A 36 11.08 -3.58 13.12
CA LEU A 36 11.02 -5.03 12.98
C LEU A 36 12.42 -5.63 13.10
N TYR A 37 12.49 -6.87 13.59
CA TYR A 37 13.74 -7.59 13.74
C TYR A 37 14.43 -7.78 12.37
N ALA A 38 15.57 -7.12 12.17
CA ALA A 38 16.29 -7.09 10.89
C ALA A 38 16.82 -8.47 10.44
N ASN A 39 16.99 -9.41 11.37
CA ASN A 39 17.33 -10.80 11.06
C ASN A 39 16.14 -11.62 10.52
N GLN A 40 14.92 -11.10 10.59
CA GLN A 40 13.69 -11.76 10.14
C GLN A 40 12.98 -10.99 9.02
N PHE A 41 13.07 -9.66 9.02
CA PHE A 41 12.31 -8.78 8.14
C PHE A 41 13.16 -7.71 7.46
N GLU A 42 12.83 -7.44 6.20
CA GLU A 42 13.36 -6.31 5.43
C GLU A 42 12.20 -5.46 4.89
N VAL A 43 12.06 -4.21 5.34
CA VAL A 43 11.01 -3.29 4.90
C VAL A 43 11.49 -2.48 3.70
N ILE A 44 10.75 -2.57 2.59
CA ILE A 44 11.03 -1.86 1.35
C ILE A 44 9.89 -0.87 1.08
N VAL A 45 10.24 0.40 0.87
CA VAL A 45 9.24 1.43 0.55
C VAL A 45 9.12 1.63 -0.97
N ARG A 46 7.90 1.54 -1.49
CA ARG A 46 7.53 1.75 -2.90
C ARG A 46 6.34 2.71 -2.99
N ALA A 47 6.60 4.01 -2.85
CA ALA A 47 5.55 5.01 -2.77
C ALA A 47 5.85 6.29 -3.55
N ARG A 48 4.78 6.90 -4.08
CA ARG A 48 4.85 8.16 -4.85
C ARG A 48 3.73 9.11 -4.45
N GLY A 49 4.03 10.42 -4.37
CA GLY A 49 3.02 11.43 -4.12
C GLY A 49 1.91 11.40 -5.18
N GLY A 50 0.64 11.53 -4.75
CA GLY A 50 -0.50 11.60 -5.67
C GLY A 50 -0.90 10.29 -6.37
N LEU A 51 -0.23 9.17 -6.07
CA LEU A 51 -0.48 7.87 -6.70
C LEU A 51 -1.94 7.41 -6.55
N ARG A 52 -2.51 6.91 -7.64
CA ARG A 52 -3.85 6.30 -7.75
C ARG A 52 -3.74 4.84 -8.17
N VAL A 53 -4.79 4.05 -7.96
CA VAL A 53 -4.76 2.62 -8.28
C VAL A 53 -4.45 2.36 -9.77
N PRO A 54 -5.04 3.08 -10.75
CA PRO A 54 -4.71 2.89 -12.16
C PRO A 54 -3.25 3.21 -12.50
N ASP A 55 -2.59 4.10 -11.74
CA ASP A 55 -1.19 4.46 -11.98
C ASP A 55 -0.24 3.29 -11.69
N LEU A 56 -0.65 2.36 -10.82
CA LEU A 56 0.11 1.15 -10.47
C LEU A 56 -0.04 0.02 -11.50
N ALA A 57 -1.14 0.00 -12.25
CA ALA A 57 -1.40 -1.03 -13.26
C ALA A 57 -0.54 -0.85 -14.54
N ILE A 58 0.20 0.24 -14.66
CA ILE A 58 1.11 0.49 -15.76
C ILE A 58 2.38 -0.34 -15.52
N ALA A 59 2.61 -1.33 -16.39
CA ALA A 59 3.63 -2.39 -16.26
C ALA A 59 5.09 -1.91 -16.06
N ALA A 60 5.38 -0.62 -16.27
CA ALA A 60 6.69 0.00 -16.10
C ALA A 60 6.77 0.93 -14.86
N SER A 61 5.81 0.86 -13.94
CA SER A 61 5.87 1.65 -12.71
C SER A 61 7.05 1.18 -11.86
N ARG A 62 7.94 2.11 -11.47
CA ARG A 62 9.08 1.83 -10.57
C ARG A 62 8.62 1.22 -9.25
N GLU A 63 7.37 1.49 -8.89
CA GLU A 63 6.69 0.96 -7.72
C GLU A 63 6.49 -0.56 -7.80
N LEU A 64 6.44 -1.17 -9.00
CA LEU A 64 6.37 -2.61 -9.22
C LEU A 64 7.74 -3.29 -9.41
N ASP A 65 8.82 -2.49 -9.43
CA ASP A 65 10.20 -2.98 -9.53
C ASP A 65 10.70 -3.40 -8.14
N PHE A 66 10.25 -4.59 -7.73
CA PHE A 66 10.73 -5.28 -6.56
C PHE A 66 10.62 -6.79 -6.77
N ASP A 67 11.53 -7.51 -6.13
CA ASP A 67 11.43 -8.93 -5.91
C ASP A 67 10.81 -9.16 -4.54
N ALA A 68 9.55 -9.58 -4.52
CA ALA A 68 8.85 -10.02 -3.31
C ALA A 68 8.44 -11.49 -3.43
N ASN A 69 9.25 -12.31 -4.11
CA ASN A 69 9.01 -13.75 -4.12
C ASN A 69 8.90 -14.24 -2.65
N ASN A 70 7.73 -14.77 -2.29
CA ASN A 70 7.37 -15.15 -0.91
C ASN A 70 7.34 -14.02 0.14
N GLY A 71 7.21 -12.75 -0.27
CA GLY A 71 7.13 -11.59 0.62
C GLY A 71 5.70 -11.18 1.01
N ILE A 72 5.62 -10.11 1.80
CA ILE A 72 4.39 -9.44 2.23
C ILE A 72 4.33 -8.07 1.53
N VAL A 73 3.17 -7.71 0.98
CA VAL A 73 2.92 -6.35 0.49
C VAL A 73 1.83 -5.70 1.33
N PHE A 74 2.09 -4.51 1.87
CA PHE A 74 1.09 -3.66 2.49
C PHE A 74 0.66 -2.56 1.52
N LEU A 75 -0.61 -2.55 1.13
CA LEU A 75 -1.20 -1.60 0.19
C LEU A 75 -1.95 -0.49 0.91
N GLN A 76 -1.46 0.74 0.77
CA GLN A 76 -2.16 1.94 1.22
C GLN A 76 -2.44 2.88 0.04
N ILE A 77 -3.50 2.56 -0.70
CA ILE A 77 -3.89 3.24 -1.95
C ILE A 77 -5.41 3.28 -2.13
N GLY A 78 -5.93 4.14 -3.02
CA GLY A 78 -7.36 4.35 -3.25
C GLY A 78 -7.86 5.70 -2.74
N GLY A 79 -7.14 6.30 -1.78
CA GLY A 79 -7.50 7.59 -1.21
C GLY A 79 -7.46 8.75 -2.20
N ASN A 80 -6.67 8.69 -3.28
CA ASN A 80 -6.62 9.73 -4.32
C ASN A 80 -7.60 9.49 -5.47
N ASP A 81 -8.22 8.31 -5.50
CA ASP A 81 -9.21 7.89 -6.49
C ASP A 81 -10.62 8.39 -6.12
N ILE A 82 -10.82 8.75 -4.84
CA ILE A 82 -12.05 9.36 -4.34
C ILE A 82 -12.22 10.76 -4.94
N LYS A 83 -13.32 10.94 -5.66
CA LYS A 83 -13.79 12.21 -6.22
C LYS A 83 -15.20 12.50 -5.72
N SER A 84 -15.71 13.71 -5.92
CA SER A 84 -17.06 14.09 -5.51
C SER A 84 -18.17 13.19 -6.07
N ARG A 85 -17.95 12.60 -7.26
CA ARG A 85 -18.85 11.62 -7.90
C ARG A 85 -18.12 10.30 -8.21
N CYS A 86 -17.54 9.65 -7.20
CA CYS A 86 -16.93 8.33 -7.40
C CYS A 86 -17.93 7.19 -7.20
N ASN A 87 -17.70 6.09 -7.93
CA ASN A 87 -18.35 4.82 -7.67
C ASN A 87 -17.51 4.02 -6.65
N ILE A 88 -18.07 3.80 -5.46
CA ILE A 88 -17.41 3.08 -4.37
C ILE A 88 -16.99 1.66 -4.81
N HIS A 89 -17.88 0.93 -5.47
CA HIS A 89 -17.60 -0.43 -5.95
C HIS A 89 -16.46 -0.45 -6.97
N SER A 90 -16.39 0.55 -7.85
CA SER A 90 -15.29 0.66 -8.82
C SER A 90 -13.93 0.82 -8.14
N ILE A 91 -13.85 1.61 -7.06
CA ILE A 91 -12.61 1.80 -6.30
C ILE A 91 -12.23 0.50 -5.57
N VAL A 92 -13.17 -0.11 -4.85
CA VAL A 92 -12.97 -1.38 -4.13
C VAL A 92 -12.51 -2.48 -5.09
N SER A 93 -13.18 -2.61 -6.25
CA SER A 93 -12.82 -3.56 -7.28
C SER A 93 -11.41 -3.28 -7.82
N SER A 94 -11.05 -2.03 -8.09
CA SER A 94 -9.70 -1.69 -8.55
C SER A 94 -8.62 -2.09 -7.54
N ILE A 95 -8.83 -1.81 -6.26
CA ILE A 95 -7.89 -2.17 -5.18
C ILE A 95 -7.76 -3.69 -5.10
N THR A 96 -8.89 -4.41 -5.12
CA THR A 96 -8.93 -5.87 -5.00
C THR A 96 -8.29 -6.55 -6.21
N SER A 97 -8.60 -6.10 -7.43
CA SER A 97 -7.97 -6.59 -8.66
C SER A 97 -6.46 -6.37 -8.64
N PHE A 98 -6.00 -5.23 -8.12
CA PHE A 98 -4.56 -4.98 -8.00
C PHE A 98 -3.91 -5.89 -6.95
N ALA A 99 -4.57 -6.14 -5.81
CA ALA A 99 -4.08 -7.12 -4.83
C ALA A 99 -3.98 -8.53 -5.43
N GLN A 100 -4.99 -8.96 -6.20
CA GLN A 100 -4.97 -10.23 -6.92
C GLN A 100 -3.81 -10.29 -7.94
N TYR A 101 -3.55 -9.21 -8.67
CA TYR A 101 -2.40 -9.12 -9.57
C TYR A 101 -1.08 -9.36 -8.82
N LEU A 102 -0.90 -8.76 -7.64
CA LEU A 102 0.32 -8.95 -6.85
C LEU A 102 0.50 -10.41 -6.40
N ILE A 103 -0.59 -11.07 -6.00
CA ILE A 103 -0.55 -12.48 -5.59
C ILE A 103 -0.23 -13.37 -6.78
N HIS A 104 -0.99 -13.26 -7.87
CA HIS A 104 -0.94 -14.23 -8.96
C HIS A 104 0.14 -13.95 -10.01
N VAL A 105 0.54 -12.69 -10.19
CA VAL A 105 1.52 -12.30 -11.23
C VAL A 105 2.87 -11.97 -10.62
N LYS A 106 2.91 -11.35 -9.43
CA LYS A 106 4.17 -10.99 -8.74
C LYS A 106 4.60 -12.00 -7.68
N ASN A 107 3.86 -13.10 -7.52
CA ASN A 107 4.12 -14.19 -6.57
C ASN A 107 4.32 -13.71 -5.11
N VAL A 108 3.56 -12.69 -4.72
CA VAL A 108 3.53 -12.18 -3.36
C VAL A 108 2.74 -13.16 -2.48
N ARG A 109 3.29 -13.56 -1.33
CA ARG A 109 2.64 -14.54 -0.43
C ARG A 109 1.42 -13.95 0.26
N HIS A 110 1.55 -12.72 0.76
CA HIS A 110 0.45 -12.04 1.46
C HIS A 110 0.32 -10.60 0.98
N VAL A 111 -0.90 -10.19 0.67
CA VAL A 111 -1.24 -8.79 0.41
C VAL A 111 -2.16 -8.30 1.52
N LEU A 112 -1.71 -7.31 2.26
CA LEU A 112 -2.45 -6.63 3.31
C LEU A 112 -3.01 -5.32 2.75
N ILE A 113 -4.34 -5.17 2.72
CA ILE A 113 -4.98 -3.95 2.25
C ILE A 113 -5.22 -3.05 3.47
N GLY A 114 -4.53 -1.91 3.51
CA GLY A 114 -4.72 -0.91 4.54
C GLY A 114 -6.02 -0.13 4.35
N GLN A 115 -6.68 0.19 5.47
CA GLN A 115 -7.85 1.06 5.46
C GLN A 115 -7.49 2.46 4.95
N LEU A 116 -8.38 3.03 4.13
CA LEU A 116 -8.24 4.42 3.68
C LEU A 116 -8.33 5.36 4.88
N LEU A 117 -7.41 6.34 4.91
CA LEU A 117 -7.34 7.32 5.99
C LEU A 117 -8.28 8.49 5.72
N ARG A 118 -8.98 8.92 6.77
CA ARG A 118 -9.71 10.19 6.77
C ARG A 118 -8.74 11.36 6.62
N ARG A 119 -9.20 12.42 5.97
CA ARG A 119 -8.42 13.65 5.75
C ARG A 119 -9.19 14.85 6.29
N ARG A 120 -8.49 15.95 6.55
CA ARG A 120 -9.15 17.17 7.04
C ARG A 120 -10.14 17.70 5.97
N PRO A 121 -11.42 17.91 6.30
CA PRO A 121 -12.46 18.26 5.31
C PRO A 121 -12.15 19.51 4.47
N ASP A 122 -11.45 20.49 5.03
CA ASP A 122 -11.02 21.72 4.36
C ASP A 122 -10.09 21.47 3.17
N LYS A 123 -9.40 20.32 3.13
CA LYS A 123 -8.45 19.98 2.06
C LYS A 123 -9.03 19.08 0.96
N VAL A 124 -10.14 18.39 1.22
CA VAL A 124 -10.63 17.31 0.34
C VAL A 124 -12.13 17.39 0.03
N GLY A 125 -12.83 18.35 0.61
CA GLY A 125 -14.28 18.49 0.50
C GLY A 125 -15.05 17.62 1.50
N HIS A 126 -16.28 18.01 1.76
CA HIS A 126 -17.12 17.44 2.83
C HIS A 126 -17.54 15.98 2.59
N LEU A 127 -17.59 15.52 1.34
CA LEU A 127 -18.02 14.15 0.99
C LEU A 127 -16.91 13.10 1.11
N TYR A 128 -15.63 13.51 1.08
CA TYR A 128 -14.50 12.60 1.00
C TYR A 128 -14.48 11.56 2.11
N ASN A 129 -14.58 12.00 3.38
CA ASN A 129 -14.53 11.12 4.53
C ASN A 129 -15.72 10.16 4.60
N GLY A 130 -16.89 10.57 4.08
CA GLY A 130 -18.05 9.69 3.93
C GLY A 130 -17.79 8.56 2.94
N HIS A 131 -17.12 8.86 1.81
CA HIS A 131 -16.70 7.84 0.85
C HIS A 131 -15.62 6.91 1.42
N VAL A 132 -14.65 7.44 2.18
CA VAL A 132 -13.64 6.64 2.90
C VAL A 132 -14.30 5.59 3.79
N ILE A 133 -15.30 5.96 4.58
CA ILE A 133 -16.01 5.03 5.46
C ILE A 133 -16.68 3.92 4.65
N LYS A 134 -17.41 4.28 3.58
CA LYS A 134 -18.08 3.31 2.71
C LYS A 134 -17.10 2.34 2.04
N ILE A 135 -15.96 2.83 1.57
CA ILE A 135 -14.91 2.01 0.95
C ILE A 135 -14.31 1.05 1.98
N ASN A 136 -13.95 1.54 3.18
CA ASN A 136 -13.35 0.69 4.21
C ASN A 136 -14.29 -0.43 4.66
N ILE A 137 -15.59 -0.14 4.83
CA ILE A 137 -16.59 -1.18 5.13
C ILE A 137 -16.64 -2.22 4.00
N ALA A 138 -16.62 -1.78 2.74
CA ALA A 138 -16.69 -2.67 1.58
C ALA A 138 -15.39 -3.47 1.33
N LEU A 139 -14.25 -3.05 1.89
CA LEU A 139 -12.98 -3.80 1.84
C LEU A 139 -12.86 -4.86 2.95
N ASP A 140 -13.69 -4.77 3.99
CA ASP A 140 -13.70 -5.68 5.14
C ASP A 140 -14.68 -6.87 4.97
N ALA A 141 -15.53 -6.80 3.94
CA ALA A 141 -16.56 -7.78 3.61
C ALA A 141 -16.03 -8.90 2.69
#